data_AF-A0A528AY88-F1
#
_entry.id   AF-A0A528AY88-F1
#
_cell.length_a   1.000
_cell.length_b   1.000
_cell.length_c   1.000
_cell.angle_alpha   90.00
_cell.angle_beta   90.00
_cell.angle_gamma   90.00
#
_symmetry.space_group_name_H-M   'P 1'
#
loop_
_entity.id
_entity.type
_entity.pdbx_description
1 polymer ?
#
loop_
_entity_poly.entity_id
_entity_poly.type
_entity_poly.pdbx_seq_one_letter_code
_entity_poly.pdbx_strand_id
1 'polypeptide(L)'
;MFLSVFDLFKIGIGPSSSHTMGPMTAARRFLDEVAGDDWPRPAGAKVDRVAASLHGSLAYTGIGHGSDRAVVLGLAGQTPQTVDPDQADSIVERIAAEKRISPPGHPSYRFDPATDLVLDRKTPLSGHANGMAFCAYDADDRLLLKRIYYSIGGGFVVSEEELQRMKAKGSATSEGKKVPYPFKNAVEMLSMAAKSGLSIADMKRVNEETQMTREELDAGLDGIWSAMKGCIERGLSQDGIMPGGLKVRRRARQLHDRLQEQWRQNRPNPLLANDWLSIYAM
;
A
#
# COMPACT_ATOMS: atom_id res chain seq x y z
N MET A 1 0.73 -20.00 -10.94
CA MET A 1 1.25 -18.67 -10.59
C MET A 1 2.38 -18.82 -9.59
N PHE A 2 3.57 -18.28 -9.89
CA PHE A 2 4.64 -18.14 -8.90
C PHE A 2 4.38 -16.85 -8.11
N LEU A 3 4.42 -16.92 -6.78
CA LEU A 3 4.32 -15.76 -5.89
C LEU A 3 5.71 -15.47 -5.34
N SER A 4 6.25 -14.29 -5.63
CA SER A 4 7.55 -13.85 -5.12
C SER A 4 7.48 -13.55 -3.62
N VAL A 5 8.61 -13.61 -2.93
CA VAL A 5 8.77 -13.07 -1.57
C VAL A 5 8.36 -11.60 -1.51
N PHE A 6 8.60 -10.82 -2.58
CA PHE A 6 8.21 -9.41 -2.69
C PHE A 6 6.72 -9.19 -2.94
N ASP A 7 5.99 -10.22 -3.35
CA ASP A 7 4.52 -10.17 -3.40
C ASP A 7 3.90 -10.30 -2.00
N LEU A 8 4.58 -11.01 -1.10
CA LEU A 8 4.16 -11.23 0.29
C LEU A 8 4.59 -10.08 1.19
N PHE A 9 5.85 -9.67 1.11
CA PHE A 9 6.43 -8.63 1.94
C PHE A 9 6.64 -7.35 1.13
N LYS A 10 5.72 -6.40 1.29
CA LYS A 10 5.77 -5.10 0.61
C LYS A 10 6.01 -3.99 1.62
N ILE A 11 7.03 -3.18 1.35
CA ILE A 11 7.24 -1.93 2.08
C ILE A 11 6.10 -0.97 1.76
N GLY A 12 5.60 -0.28 2.78
CA GLY A 12 4.39 0.50 2.66
C GLY A 12 4.11 1.39 3.87
N ILE A 13 3.01 2.13 3.78
CA ILE A 13 2.45 2.93 4.86
C ILE A 13 1.18 2.29 5.43
N GLY A 14 1.10 2.24 6.76
CA GLY A 14 -0.09 1.78 7.48
C GLY A 14 -1.22 2.82 7.50
N PRO A 15 -2.38 2.49 8.08
CA PRO A 15 -2.65 1.28 8.86
C PRO A 15 -3.13 0.07 8.05
N SER A 16 -3.50 0.22 6.77
CA SER A 16 -4.16 -0.84 6.01
C SER A 16 -3.66 -0.99 4.58
N SER A 17 -3.31 -2.21 4.17
CA SER A 17 -2.92 -2.47 2.78
C SER A 17 -4.09 -2.28 1.81
N SER A 18 -5.32 -2.60 2.19
CA SER A 18 -6.48 -2.44 1.32
C SER A 18 -7.07 -1.03 1.35
N HIS A 19 -7.00 -0.36 2.50
CA HIS A 19 -7.65 0.94 2.71
C HIS A 19 -6.67 2.13 2.74
N THR A 20 -5.36 1.90 2.72
CA THR A 20 -4.34 2.97 2.66
C THR A 20 -3.45 2.80 1.43
N MET A 21 -2.74 1.68 1.31
CA MET A 21 -1.83 1.43 0.18
C MET A 21 -2.56 1.41 -1.17
N GLY A 22 -3.70 0.71 -1.21
CA GLY A 22 -4.53 0.60 -2.41
C GLY A 22 -5.00 1.97 -2.92
N PRO A 23 -5.72 2.78 -2.13
CA PRO A 23 -6.18 4.10 -2.56
C PRO A 23 -5.07 5.05 -3.00
N MET A 24 -3.94 5.05 -2.30
CA MET A 24 -2.78 5.86 -2.68
C MET A 24 -2.16 5.40 -4.01
N THR A 25 -2.05 4.08 -4.23
CA THR A 25 -1.59 3.51 -5.50
C THR A 25 -2.55 3.83 -6.65
N ALA A 26 -3.86 3.73 -6.41
CA ALA A 26 -4.89 4.05 -7.40
C ALA A 26 -4.82 5.52 -7.84
N ALA A 27 -4.67 6.43 -6.86
CA ALA A 27 -4.50 7.86 -7.11
C ALA A 27 -3.24 8.16 -7.94
N ARG A 28 -2.11 7.50 -7.64
CA ARG A 28 -0.88 7.64 -8.44
C ARG A 28 -1.07 7.12 -9.87
N ARG A 29 -1.65 5.93 -10.05
CA ARG A 29 -1.94 5.36 -11.39
C ARG A 29 -2.85 6.30 -12.20
N PHE A 30 -3.85 6.89 -11.57
CA PHE A 30 -4.73 7.86 -12.22
C PHE A 30 -3.98 9.12 -12.66
N LEU A 31 -3.10 9.67 -11.81
CA LEU A 31 -2.25 10.79 -12.21
C LEU A 31 -1.39 10.43 -13.41
N ASP A 32 -0.68 9.29 -13.37
CA ASP A 32 0.19 8.86 -14.47
C ASP A 32 -0.59 8.77 -15.79
N GLU A 33 -1.84 8.29 -15.75
CA GLU A 33 -2.72 8.27 -16.91
C GLU A 33 -3.13 9.67 -17.38
N VAL A 34 -3.44 10.59 -16.45
CA VAL A 34 -3.74 11.99 -16.77
C VAL A 34 -2.57 12.69 -17.45
N ALA A 35 -1.33 12.42 -17.05
CA ALA A 35 -0.12 12.95 -17.71
C ALA A 35 0.20 12.26 -19.04
N GLY A 36 -0.20 11.01 -19.20
CA GLY A 36 0.02 10.25 -20.43
C GLY A 36 -0.83 10.74 -21.61
N ASP A 37 -0.52 10.19 -22.78
CA ASP A 37 -1.26 10.41 -24.03
C ASP A 37 -2.18 9.24 -24.40
N ASP A 38 -2.24 8.20 -23.55
CA ASP A 38 -2.90 6.92 -23.82
C ASP A 38 -4.39 6.88 -23.46
N TRP A 39 -5.05 8.04 -23.45
CA TRP A 39 -6.50 8.13 -23.22
C TRP A 39 -7.16 9.11 -24.19
N PRO A 40 -8.41 8.83 -24.64
CA PRO A 40 -9.08 9.65 -25.63
C PRO A 40 -9.45 11.02 -25.04
N ARG A 41 -8.85 12.09 -25.57
CA ARG A 41 -9.16 13.47 -25.19
C ARG A 41 -9.31 14.39 -26.40
N PRO A 42 -10.21 15.39 -26.35
CA PRO A 42 -10.31 16.39 -27.41
C PRO A 42 -8.96 17.08 -27.64
N ALA A 43 -8.67 17.44 -28.89
CA ALA A 43 -7.44 18.15 -29.23
C ALA A 43 -7.34 19.46 -28.44
N GLY A 44 -6.22 19.64 -27.73
CA GLY A 44 -5.98 20.81 -26.89
C GLY A 44 -6.70 20.81 -25.53
N ALA A 45 -7.46 19.77 -25.18
CA ALA A 45 -8.06 19.64 -23.85
C ALA A 45 -6.96 19.53 -22.78
N LYS A 46 -7.07 20.34 -21.72
CA LYS A 46 -6.17 20.34 -20.57
C LYS A 46 -6.96 20.03 -19.32
N VAL A 47 -6.41 19.14 -18.49
CA VAL A 47 -6.95 18.89 -17.15
C VAL A 47 -6.61 20.06 -16.26
N ASP A 48 -7.62 20.58 -15.55
CA ASP A 48 -7.51 21.69 -14.62
C ASP A 48 -7.98 21.31 -13.20
N ARG A 49 -8.93 20.38 -13.06
CA ARG A 49 -9.41 19.87 -11.76
C ARG A 49 -9.39 18.35 -11.74
N VAL A 50 -9.01 17.77 -10.60
CA VAL A 50 -9.21 16.35 -10.34
C VAL A 50 -10.19 16.15 -9.20
N ALA A 51 -10.86 15.00 -9.16
CA ALA A 51 -11.72 14.60 -8.06
C ALA A 51 -11.66 13.09 -7.87
N ALA A 52 -12.03 12.63 -6.68
CA ALA A 52 -12.13 11.23 -6.35
C ALA A 52 -13.37 10.95 -5.49
N SER A 53 -13.89 9.74 -5.60
CA SER A 53 -14.91 9.22 -4.70
C SER A 53 -14.58 7.82 -4.23
N LEU A 54 -14.73 7.59 -2.93
CA LEU A 54 -14.55 6.30 -2.28
C LEU A 54 -15.92 5.68 -2.10
N HIS A 55 -16.05 4.39 -2.45
CA HIS A 55 -17.32 3.67 -2.48
C HIS A 55 -17.28 2.40 -1.62
N GLY A 56 -18.45 1.93 -1.20
CA GLY A 56 -18.58 0.67 -0.44
C GLY A 56 -17.79 0.70 0.87
N SER A 57 -17.03 -0.36 1.16
CA SER A 57 -16.28 -0.49 2.42
C SER A 57 -15.29 0.66 2.66
N LEU A 58 -14.68 1.19 1.58
CA LEU A 58 -13.80 2.36 1.66
C LEU A 58 -14.53 3.61 2.12
N ALA A 59 -15.79 3.82 1.71
CA ALA A 59 -16.58 4.98 2.12
C ALA A 59 -17.00 4.94 3.60
N TYR A 60 -17.23 3.74 4.13
CA TYR A 60 -17.65 3.54 5.51
C TYR A 60 -16.49 3.61 6.49
N THR A 61 -15.34 3.01 6.14
CA THR A 61 -14.21 2.88 7.06
C THR A 61 -13.02 3.77 6.69
N GLY A 62 -13.15 4.57 5.63
CA GLY A 62 -12.06 5.33 5.04
C GLY A 62 -11.39 6.30 5.99
N ILE A 63 -12.16 7.04 6.80
CA ILE A 63 -11.59 7.99 7.78
C ILE A 63 -10.75 7.25 8.83
N GLY A 64 -11.26 6.12 9.35
CA GLY A 64 -10.55 5.34 10.38
C GLY A 64 -9.26 4.68 9.86
N HIS A 65 -9.22 4.35 8.56
CA HIS A 65 -8.05 3.75 7.91
C HIS A 65 -7.18 4.77 7.14
N GLY A 66 -7.53 6.06 7.18
CA GLY A 66 -6.83 7.12 6.45
C GLY A 66 -6.90 6.97 4.92
N SER A 67 -7.97 6.38 4.37
CA SER A 67 -8.16 6.23 2.92
C SER A 67 -8.29 7.58 2.22
N ASP A 68 -8.92 8.54 2.88
CA ASP A 68 -9.03 9.91 2.41
C ASP A 68 -7.64 10.55 2.27
N ARG A 69 -6.84 10.49 3.33
CA ARG A 69 -5.44 10.95 3.37
C ARG A 69 -4.59 10.23 2.32
N ALA A 70 -4.78 8.92 2.17
CA ALA A 70 -4.06 8.12 1.19
C ALA A 70 -4.32 8.57 -0.25
N VAL A 71 -5.57 8.90 -0.60
CA VAL A 71 -5.90 9.48 -1.90
C VAL A 71 -5.23 10.83 -2.09
N VAL A 72 -5.30 11.72 -1.09
CA VAL A 72 -4.66 13.04 -1.14
C VAL A 72 -3.15 12.91 -1.36
N LEU A 73 -2.47 12.03 -0.62
CA LEU A 73 -1.03 11.79 -0.77
C LEU A 73 -0.69 11.21 -2.14
N GLY A 74 -1.48 10.25 -2.63
CA GLY A 74 -1.29 9.69 -3.97
C GLY A 74 -1.47 10.73 -5.08
N LEU A 75 -2.47 11.61 -4.94
CA LEU A 75 -2.69 12.77 -5.83
C LEU A 75 -1.62 13.87 -5.65
N ALA A 76 -0.90 13.90 -4.53
CA ALA A 76 0.30 14.71 -4.36
C ALA A 76 1.54 14.09 -5.02
N GLY A 77 1.38 12.92 -5.66
CA GLY A 77 2.43 12.20 -6.36
C GLY A 77 3.25 11.27 -5.47
N GLN A 78 2.90 11.14 -4.19
CA GLN A 78 3.57 10.22 -3.26
C GLN A 78 3.18 8.77 -3.57
N THR A 79 4.09 7.83 -3.28
CA THR A 79 3.79 6.40 -3.36
C THR A 79 3.81 5.79 -1.96
N PRO A 80 3.07 4.69 -1.71
CA PRO A 80 3.08 4.09 -0.39
C PRO A 80 4.46 3.56 0.04
N GLN A 81 5.32 3.22 -0.92
CA GLN A 81 6.67 2.72 -0.67
C GLN A 81 7.66 3.83 -0.30
N THR A 82 7.45 5.05 -0.79
CA THR A 82 8.44 6.14 -0.71
C THR A 82 7.98 7.33 0.12
N VAL A 83 6.70 7.38 0.51
CA VAL A 83 6.17 8.46 1.33
C VAL A 83 6.87 8.48 2.68
N ASP A 84 7.36 9.65 3.08
CA ASP A 84 7.84 9.87 4.44
C ASP A 84 6.64 9.96 5.39
N PRO A 85 6.47 9.02 6.34
CA PRO A 85 5.34 9.03 7.26
C PRO A 85 5.28 10.28 8.14
N ASP A 86 6.42 10.93 8.41
CA ASP A 86 6.48 12.11 9.27
C ASP A 86 6.11 13.41 8.51
N GLN A 87 6.15 13.38 7.17
CA GLN A 87 5.68 14.48 6.30
C GLN A 87 4.25 14.29 5.78
N ALA A 88 3.66 13.11 5.98
CA ALA A 88 2.35 12.80 5.42
C ALA A 88 1.26 13.78 5.89
N ASP A 89 1.26 14.15 7.17
CA ASP A 89 0.29 15.11 7.73
C ASP A 89 0.47 16.51 7.12
N SER A 90 1.70 17.01 7.03
CA SER A 90 2.00 18.35 6.52
C SER A 90 1.59 18.52 5.05
N ILE A 91 1.76 17.47 4.23
CA ILE A 91 1.31 17.47 2.82
C ILE A 91 -0.22 17.59 2.75
N VAL A 92 -0.94 16.80 3.54
CA VAL A 92 -2.41 16.80 3.54
C VAL A 92 -2.96 18.14 4.01
N GLU A 93 -2.42 18.69 5.08
CA GLU A 93 -2.82 20.01 5.63
C GLU A 93 -2.57 21.13 4.62
N ARG A 94 -1.41 21.12 3.95
CA ARG A 94 -1.10 22.10 2.92
C ARG A 94 -2.08 22.04 1.75
N ILE A 95 -2.40 20.85 1.24
CA ILE A 95 -3.36 20.69 0.14
C ILE A 95 -4.76 21.15 0.55
N ALA A 96 -5.19 20.85 1.78
CA ALA A 96 -6.47 21.32 2.30
C ALA A 96 -6.55 22.86 2.37
N ALA A 97 -5.43 23.52 2.71
CA ALA A 97 -5.35 24.98 2.75
C ALA A 97 -5.26 25.62 1.34
N GLU A 98 -4.41 25.08 0.47
CA GLU A 98 -4.15 25.60 -0.88
C GLU A 98 -5.25 25.25 -1.89
N LYS A 99 -6.02 24.18 -1.63
CA LYS A 99 -7.06 23.63 -2.51
C LYS A 99 -6.52 23.28 -3.91
N ARG A 100 -5.26 22.89 -3.95
CA ARG A 100 -4.51 22.54 -5.16
C ARG A 100 -3.53 21.42 -4.86
N ILE A 101 -3.29 20.61 -5.88
CA ILE A 101 -2.22 19.62 -5.90
C ILE A 101 -1.23 19.99 -6.99
N SER A 102 0.05 19.74 -6.73
CA SER A 102 1.14 20.01 -7.68
C SER A 102 2.14 18.85 -7.66
N PRO A 103 1.74 17.65 -8.15
CA PRO A 103 2.61 16.49 -8.13
C PRO A 103 3.82 16.68 -9.07
N PRO A 104 5.02 16.17 -8.74
CA PRO A 104 6.18 16.24 -9.62
C PRO A 104 5.89 15.66 -11.01
N GLY A 105 6.25 16.39 -12.07
CA GLY A 105 5.99 16.00 -13.45
C GLY A 105 4.61 16.38 -13.98
N HIS A 106 3.76 17.04 -13.18
CA HIS A 106 2.44 17.50 -13.58
C HIS A 106 2.30 19.03 -13.48
N PRO A 107 1.37 19.64 -14.22
CA PRO A 107 0.85 20.96 -13.87
C PRO A 107 0.11 20.92 -12.53
N SER A 108 -0.16 22.10 -11.96
CA SER A 108 -1.02 22.19 -10.77
C SER A 108 -2.49 21.97 -11.15
N TYR A 109 -3.18 21.15 -10.37
CA TYR A 109 -4.62 20.90 -10.51
C TYR A 109 -5.39 21.50 -9.33
N ARG A 110 -6.57 22.06 -9.60
CA ARG A 110 -7.57 22.34 -8.56
C ARG A 110 -7.98 21.03 -7.89
N PHE A 111 -8.00 21.04 -6.56
CA PHE A 111 -8.46 19.92 -5.75
C PHE A 111 -8.72 20.42 -4.33
N ASP A 112 -9.98 20.59 -3.95
CA ASP A 112 -10.42 20.85 -2.59
C ASP A 112 -10.85 19.52 -1.94
N PRO A 113 -10.08 18.96 -1.00
CA PRO A 113 -10.43 17.68 -0.37
C PRO A 113 -11.83 17.65 0.26
N ALA A 114 -12.39 18.80 0.66
CA ALA A 114 -13.72 18.86 1.26
C ALA A 114 -14.86 18.59 0.26
N THR A 115 -14.66 18.92 -1.03
CA THR A 115 -15.68 18.81 -2.08
C THR A 115 -15.32 17.84 -3.18
N ASP A 116 -14.03 17.74 -3.51
CA ASP A 116 -13.50 16.92 -4.59
C ASP A 116 -13.11 15.50 -4.13
N LEU A 117 -13.17 15.21 -2.82
CA LEU A 117 -12.98 13.85 -2.29
C LEU A 117 -14.23 13.39 -1.52
N VAL A 118 -15.07 12.62 -2.20
CA VAL A 118 -16.39 12.23 -1.67
C VAL A 118 -16.37 10.81 -1.10
N LEU A 119 -16.81 10.66 0.16
CA LEU A 119 -17.10 9.34 0.74
C LEU A 119 -18.54 8.93 0.38
N ASP A 120 -18.70 8.26 -0.77
CA ASP A 120 -20.00 7.84 -1.27
C ASP A 120 -20.43 6.49 -0.67
N ARG A 121 -21.25 6.59 0.37
CA ARG A 121 -21.84 5.45 1.07
C ARG A 121 -23.12 4.92 0.42
N LYS A 122 -23.67 5.62 -0.58
CA LYS A 122 -24.97 5.31 -1.17
C LYS A 122 -24.84 4.48 -2.44
N THR A 123 -23.80 4.73 -3.23
CA THR A 123 -23.63 4.09 -4.53
C THR A 123 -22.44 3.13 -4.48
N PRO A 124 -22.64 1.83 -4.23
CA PRO A 124 -21.56 0.86 -4.35
C PRO A 124 -21.19 0.63 -5.83
N LEU A 125 -19.92 0.35 -6.09
CA LEU A 125 -19.44 -0.06 -7.42
C LEU A 125 -19.52 -1.59 -7.54
N SER A 126 -19.93 -2.09 -8.71
CA SER A 126 -20.28 -3.52 -8.91
C SER A 126 -19.08 -4.47 -8.95
N GLY A 127 -17.87 -3.98 -9.22
CA GLY A 127 -16.69 -4.82 -9.38
C GLY A 127 -16.17 -5.44 -8.07
N HIS A 128 -16.05 -4.63 -7.01
CA HIS A 128 -15.55 -5.02 -5.69
C HIS A 128 -15.98 -4.01 -4.62
N ALA A 129 -16.07 -4.45 -3.35
CA ALA A 129 -16.54 -3.62 -2.24
C ALA A 129 -15.63 -2.42 -1.90
N ASN A 130 -14.34 -2.51 -2.23
CA ASN A 130 -13.37 -1.43 -2.07
C ASN A 130 -13.20 -0.68 -3.41
N GLY A 131 -14.24 0.03 -3.81
CA GLY A 131 -14.29 0.75 -5.09
C GLY A 131 -13.88 2.22 -4.96
N MET A 132 -13.22 2.73 -5.98
CA MET A 132 -12.77 4.12 -6.08
C MET A 132 -13.04 4.62 -7.49
N ALA A 133 -13.56 5.83 -7.62
CA ALA A 133 -13.65 6.51 -8.91
C ALA A 133 -12.80 7.77 -8.87
N PHE A 134 -12.04 8.01 -9.93
CA PHE A 134 -11.26 9.22 -10.14
C PHE A 134 -11.74 9.91 -11.40
N CYS A 135 -11.83 11.23 -11.34
CA CYS A 135 -12.31 12.07 -12.42
C CYS A 135 -11.31 13.21 -12.67
N ALA A 136 -11.11 13.55 -13.94
CA ALA A 136 -10.39 14.74 -14.36
C ALA A 136 -11.30 15.62 -15.22
N TYR A 137 -11.23 16.92 -15.00
CA TYR A 137 -12.09 17.93 -15.61
C TYR A 137 -11.25 19.02 -16.27
N ASP A 138 -11.81 19.67 -17.29
CA ASP A 138 -11.26 20.90 -17.85
C ASP A 138 -11.56 22.14 -16.98
N ALA A 139 -11.13 23.31 -17.45
CA ALA A 139 -11.31 24.58 -16.75
C ALA A 139 -12.80 25.00 -16.64
N ASP A 140 -13.67 24.47 -17.50
CA ASP A 140 -15.13 24.71 -17.49
C ASP A 140 -15.88 23.62 -16.69
N ASP A 141 -15.15 22.82 -15.90
CA ASP A 141 -15.65 21.70 -15.11
C ASP A 141 -16.34 20.59 -15.92
N ARG A 142 -16.00 20.44 -17.21
CA ARG A 142 -16.47 19.33 -18.05
C ARG A 142 -15.60 18.10 -17.83
N LEU A 143 -16.25 16.95 -17.68
CA LEU A 143 -15.56 15.67 -17.46
C LEU A 143 -14.76 15.26 -18.70
N LEU A 144 -13.45 15.11 -18.55
CA LEU A 144 -12.57 14.63 -19.60
C LEU A 144 -12.27 13.13 -19.44
N LEU A 145 -11.98 12.70 -18.21
CA LEU A 145 -11.57 11.34 -17.91
C LEU A 145 -12.26 10.86 -16.65
N LYS A 146 -12.76 9.61 -16.68
CA LYS A 146 -13.21 8.88 -15.50
C LYS A 146 -12.58 7.50 -15.48
N ARG A 147 -12.03 7.12 -14.33
CA ARG A 147 -11.46 5.80 -14.09
C ARG A 147 -11.96 5.21 -12.80
N ILE A 148 -12.26 3.92 -12.84
CA ILE A 148 -12.67 3.15 -11.68
C ILE A 148 -11.57 2.16 -11.34
N TYR A 149 -11.18 2.14 -10.07
CA TYR A 149 -10.21 1.20 -9.53
C TYR A 149 -10.80 0.45 -8.33
N TYR A 150 -10.29 -0.75 -8.13
CA TYR A 150 -10.66 -1.63 -7.03
C TYR A 150 -9.42 -2.05 -6.25
N SER A 151 -9.45 -1.87 -4.93
CA SER A 151 -8.42 -2.39 -4.03
C SER A 151 -8.79 -3.81 -3.58
N ILE A 152 -8.11 -4.81 -4.14
CA ILE A 152 -8.47 -6.23 -4.01
C ILE A 152 -7.68 -6.97 -2.90
N GLY A 153 -6.89 -6.25 -2.10
CA GLY A 153 -6.12 -6.81 -0.98
C GLY A 153 -4.61 -6.85 -1.24
N GLY A 154 -3.80 -6.91 -0.17
CA GLY A 154 -2.34 -6.94 -0.28
C GLY A 154 -1.70 -5.71 -0.94
N GLY A 155 -2.41 -4.57 -0.96
CA GLY A 155 -1.99 -3.35 -1.66
C GLY A 155 -2.15 -3.40 -3.18
N PHE A 156 -2.73 -4.47 -3.74
CA PHE A 156 -2.98 -4.58 -5.17
C PHE A 156 -4.22 -3.79 -5.59
N VAL A 157 -4.10 -3.10 -6.71
CA VAL A 157 -5.17 -2.29 -7.33
C VAL A 157 -5.36 -2.73 -8.76
N VAL A 158 -6.61 -2.94 -9.15
CA VAL A 158 -6.98 -3.24 -10.53
C VAL A 158 -7.98 -2.21 -11.04
N SER A 159 -7.86 -1.79 -12.31
CA SER A 159 -8.89 -0.99 -12.96
C SER A 159 -10.14 -1.82 -13.24
N GLU A 160 -11.27 -1.16 -13.51
CA GLU A 160 -12.49 -1.86 -13.93
C GLU A 160 -12.27 -2.67 -15.21
N GLU A 161 -11.52 -2.14 -16.18
CA GLU A 161 -11.19 -2.83 -17.42
C GLU A 161 -10.24 -4.01 -17.19
N GLU A 162 -9.25 -3.87 -16.30
CA GLU A 162 -8.39 -4.98 -15.85
C GLU A 162 -9.24 -6.09 -15.21
N LEU A 163 -10.15 -5.74 -14.30
CA LEU A 163 -11.03 -6.68 -13.61
C LEU A 163 -11.98 -7.40 -14.57
N GLN A 164 -12.57 -6.68 -15.53
CA GLN A 164 -13.44 -7.26 -16.56
C GLN A 164 -12.65 -8.23 -17.46
N ARG A 165 -11.42 -7.88 -17.86
CA ARG A 165 -10.54 -8.78 -18.62
C ARG A 165 -10.18 -10.04 -17.83
N MET A 166 -9.94 -9.93 -16.52
CA MET A 166 -9.70 -11.09 -15.65
C MET A 166 -10.93 -11.99 -15.55
N LYS A 167 -12.15 -11.42 -15.42
CA LYS A 167 -13.40 -12.19 -15.40
C LYS A 167 -13.69 -12.87 -16.74
N ALA A 168 -13.47 -12.18 -17.87
CA ALA A 168 -13.72 -12.69 -19.21
C ALA A 168 -12.78 -13.82 -19.64
N LYS A 169 -11.52 -13.80 -19.16
CA LYS A 169 -10.57 -14.91 -19.37
C LYS A 169 -10.91 -16.15 -18.52
N GLY A 170 -11.93 -16.09 -17.67
CA GLY A 170 -12.24 -17.11 -16.67
C GLY A 170 -11.11 -17.21 -15.63
N SER A 171 -11.27 -18.06 -14.62
CA SER A 171 -10.17 -18.52 -13.77
C SER A 171 -9.19 -19.40 -14.58
N ALA A 172 -8.76 -18.93 -15.76
CA ALA A 172 -7.56 -19.41 -16.40
C ALA A 172 -6.44 -19.14 -15.39
N THR A 173 -6.09 -20.20 -14.66
CA THR A 173 -4.86 -20.29 -13.92
C THR A 173 -3.80 -19.74 -14.86
N SER A 174 -3.31 -18.54 -14.57
CA SER A 174 -2.15 -18.04 -15.27
C SER A 174 -1.12 -19.15 -15.13
N GLU A 175 -0.70 -19.72 -16.26
CA GLU A 175 0.49 -20.54 -16.30
C GLU A 175 1.56 -19.63 -15.72
N GLY A 176 1.80 -19.79 -14.42
CA GLY A 176 2.76 -18.95 -13.72
C GLY A 176 4.09 -19.13 -14.43
N LYS A 177 4.91 -18.09 -14.45
CA LYS A 177 6.30 -18.19 -14.90
C LYS A 177 6.87 -19.53 -14.40
N LYS A 178 7.32 -20.36 -15.34
CA LYS A 178 7.80 -21.72 -15.03
C LYS A 178 9.07 -21.56 -14.19
N VAL A 179 8.97 -21.90 -12.90
CA VAL A 179 10.10 -21.90 -11.98
C VAL A 179 10.63 -23.32 -11.78
N PRO A 180 11.91 -23.52 -11.40
CA PRO A 180 12.52 -24.84 -11.24
C PRO A 180 11.87 -25.73 -10.19
N TYR A 181 11.40 -25.15 -9.08
CA TYR A 181 10.79 -25.88 -7.97
C TYR A 181 9.35 -25.40 -7.67
N PRO A 182 8.37 -25.67 -8.55
CA PRO A 182 6.99 -25.25 -8.33
C PRO A 182 6.24 -26.25 -7.42
N PHE A 183 5.63 -25.77 -6.33
CA PHE A 183 4.80 -26.59 -5.44
C PHE A 183 3.42 -25.96 -5.23
N LYS A 184 2.39 -26.81 -5.05
CA LYS A 184 1.02 -26.41 -4.70
C LYS A 184 0.65 -26.75 -3.25
N ASN A 185 1.39 -27.67 -2.63
CA ASN A 185 1.14 -28.15 -1.28
C ASN A 185 2.45 -28.55 -0.59
N ALA A 186 2.38 -28.77 0.72
CA ALA A 186 3.55 -29.11 1.53
C ALA A 186 4.19 -30.44 1.13
N VAL A 187 3.41 -31.42 0.66
CA VAL A 187 3.92 -32.76 0.27
C VAL A 187 4.84 -32.65 -0.95
N GLU A 188 4.42 -31.92 -1.97
CA GLU A 188 5.24 -31.63 -3.17
C GLU A 188 6.53 -30.88 -2.80
N MET A 189 6.41 -29.84 -1.95
CA MET A 189 7.55 -29.05 -1.49
C MET A 189 8.60 -29.91 -0.78
N LEU A 190 8.17 -30.74 0.18
CA LEU A 190 9.07 -31.62 0.93
C LEU A 190 9.69 -32.71 0.03
N SER A 191 8.91 -33.25 -0.92
CA SER A 191 9.44 -34.22 -1.89
C SER A 191 10.53 -33.61 -2.78
N MET A 192 10.35 -32.37 -3.24
CA MET A 192 11.36 -31.66 -4.02
C MET A 192 12.61 -31.32 -3.19
N ALA A 193 12.45 -30.91 -1.94
CA ALA A 193 13.58 -30.67 -1.03
C ALA A 193 14.43 -31.94 -0.86
N ALA A 194 13.77 -33.06 -0.57
CA ALA A 194 14.45 -34.36 -0.41
C ALA A 194 15.15 -34.83 -1.69
N LYS A 195 14.53 -34.63 -2.87
CA LYS A 195 15.12 -35.03 -4.16
C LYS A 195 16.27 -34.14 -4.62
N SER A 196 16.21 -32.84 -4.35
CA SER A 196 17.23 -31.87 -4.77
C SER A 196 18.40 -31.76 -3.80
N GLY A 197 18.21 -32.14 -2.53
CA GLY A 197 19.18 -31.91 -1.46
C GLY A 197 19.22 -30.46 -0.97
N LEU A 198 18.33 -29.60 -1.45
CA LEU A 198 18.24 -28.19 -1.08
C LEU A 198 17.27 -27.97 0.07
N SER A 199 17.52 -26.94 0.90
CA SER A 199 16.54 -26.47 1.87
C SER A 199 15.34 -25.80 1.18
N ILE A 200 14.24 -25.59 1.91
CA ILE A 200 13.07 -24.85 1.40
C ILE A 200 13.48 -23.43 0.98
N ALA A 201 14.36 -22.78 1.75
CA ALA A 201 14.85 -21.44 1.47
C ALA A 201 15.72 -21.41 0.20
N ASP A 202 16.59 -22.41 0.01
CA ASP A 202 17.45 -22.50 -1.18
C ASP A 202 16.63 -22.77 -2.44
N MET A 203 15.67 -23.69 -2.39
CA MET A 203 14.74 -23.92 -3.50
C MET A 203 13.95 -22.65 -3.84
N LYS A 204 13.49 -21.90 -2.82
CA LYS A 204 12.75 -20.66 -3.02
C LYS A 204 13.65 -19.58 -3.64
N ARG A 205 14.90 -19.45 -3.20
CA ARG A 205 15.90 -18.55 -3.79
C ARG A 205 16.12 -18.87 -5.27
N VAL A 206 16.34 -20.14 -5.62
CA VAL A 206 16.49 -20.55 -7.03
C VAL A 206 15.27 -20.15 -7.87
N ASN A 207 14.07 -20.24 -7.31
CA ASN A 207 12.87 -19.77 -8.01
C ASN A 207 12.82 -18.23 -8.18
N GLU A 208 13.20 -17.44 -7.18
CA GLU A 208 13.27 -15.97 -7.28
C GLU A 208 14.32 -15.52 -8.30
N GLU A 209 15.49 -16.16 -8.30
CA GLU A 209 16.62 -15.87 -9.19
C GLU A 209 16.31 -16.18 -10.67
N THR A 210 15.14 -16.78 -10.98
CA THR A 210 14.64 -16.86 -12.36
C THR A 210 14.02 -15.56 -12.89
N GLN A 211 13.74 -14.60 -12.00
CA GLN A 211 13.09 -13.33 -12.34
C GLN A 211 13.94 -12.10 -12.08
N MET A 212 15.01 -12.24 -11.31
CA MET A 212 15.94 -11.18 -10.94
C MET A 212 17.31 -11.78 -10.64
N THR A 213 18.33 -10.93 -10.58
CA THR A 213 19.68 -11.35 -10.19
C THR A 213 19.74 -11.65 -8.68
N ARG A 214 20.79 -12.38 -8.28
CA ARG A 214 21.04 -12.67 -6.86
C ARG A 214 21.26 -11.39 -6.06
N GLU A 215 21.98 -10.44 -6.63
CA GLU A 215 22.29 -9.15 -6.03
C GLU A 215 21.01 -8.32 -5.81
N GLU A 216 20.10 -8.29 -6.79
CA GLU A 216 18.79 -7.63 -6.64
C GLU A 216 17.91 -8.29 -5.58
N LEU A 217 17.92 -9.63 -5.51
CA LEU A 217 17.19 -10.38 -4.49
C LEU A 217 17.71 -10.06 -3.08
N ASP A 218 19.03 -10.12 -2.89
CA ASP A 218 19.67 -9.85 -1.60
C ASP A 218 19.42 -8.39 -1.16
N ALA A 219 19.60 -7.43 -2.07
CA ALA A 219 19.33 -6.02 -1.80
C ALA A 219 17.85 -5.77 -1.45
N GLY A 220 16.92 -6.44 -2.15
CA GLY A 220 15.48 -6.32 -1.84
C GLY A 220 15.11 -6.88 -0.47
N LEU A 221 15.68 -8.04 -0.10
CA LEU A 221 15.48 -8.65 1.22
C LEU A 221 16.05 -7.77 2.34
N ASP A 222 17.25 -7.22 2.14
CA ASP A 222 17.87 -6.27 3.07
C ASP A 222 17.05 -4.98 3.19
N GLY A 223 16.43 -4.52 2.10
CA GLY A 223 15.50 -3.41 2.10
C GLY A 223 14.27 -3.67 2.97
N ILE A 224 13.65 -4.85 2.86
CA ILE A 224 12.52 -5.26 3.71
C ILE A 224 12.95 -5.29 5.18
N TRP A 225 14.08 -5.93 5.47
CA TRP A 225 14.59 -6.03 6.84
C TRP A 225 14.88 -4.66 7.45
N SER A 226 15.52 -3.78 6.69
CA SER A 226 15.81 -2.41 7.11
C SER A 226 14.53 -1.63 7.41
N ALA A 227 13.49 -1.79 6.59
CA ALA A 227 12.18 -1.18 6.83
C ALA A 227 11.49 -1.74 8.09
N MET A 228 11.53 -3.07 8.31
CA MET A 228 11.01 -3.70 9.53
C MET A 228 11.73 -3.19 10.78
N LYS A 229 13.06 -3.15 10.73
CA LYS A 229 13.90 -2.64 11.82
C LYS A 229 13.60 -1.17 12.12
N GLY A 230 13.54 -0.32 11.10
CA GLY A 230 13.18 1.09 11.25
C GLY A 230 11.77 1.29 11.82
N CYS A 231 10.81 0.43 11.45
CA CYS A 231 9.47 0.44 12.03
C CYS A 231 9.49 0.12 13.53
N ILE A 232 10.25 -0.90 13.94
CA ILE A 232 10.44 -1.27 15.35
C ILE A 232 11.08 -0.12 16.11
N GLU A 233 12.21 0.42 15.63
CA GLU A 233 12.91 1.55 16.27
C GLU A 233 12.02 2.79 16.41
N ARG A 234 11.20 3.08 15.40
CA ARG A 234 10.21 4.16 15.46
C ARG A 234 9.12 3.86 16.50
N GLY A 235 8.58 2.64 16.54
CA GLY A 235 7.60 2.24 17.56
C GLY A 235 8.15 2.35 18.99
N LEU A 236 9.42 1.99 19.17
CA LEU A 236 10.13 2.04 20.46
C LEU A 236 10.50 3.44 20.91
N SER A 237 10.61 4.42 20.02
CA SER A 237 11.01 5.80 20.35
C SER A 237 9.84 6.76 20.46
N GLN A 238 8.70 6.44 19.85
CA GLN A 238 7.54 7.33 19.78
C GLN A 238 6.61 7.20 20.99
N ASP A 239 6.09 8.33 21.44
CA ASP A 239 5.06 8.44 22.47
C ASP A 239 3.74 8.97 21.88
N GLY A 240 2.73 9.09 22.74
CA GLY A 240 1.49 9.78 22.42
C GLY A 240 0.30 8.83 22.27
N ILE A 241 -0.70 9.33 21.56
CA ILE A 241 -2.00 8.67 21.38
C ILE A 241 -2.11 8.24 19.91
N MET A 242 -2.54 7.00 19.67
CA MET A 242 -2.78 6.52 18.32
C MET A 242 -3.93 7.30 17.66
N PRO A 243 -3.83 7.57 16.34
CA PRO A 243 -4.92 8.17 15.59
C PRO A 243 -6.16 7.25 15.57
N GLY A 244 -7.33 7.80 15.21
CA GLY A 244 -8.58 7.02 15.10
C GLY A 244 -9.58 7.20 16.24
N GLY A 245 -9.40 8.20 17.11
CA GLY A 245 -10.43 8.66 18.06
C GLY A 245 -10.65 7.80 19.32
N LEU A 246 -10.07 6.59 19.37
CA LEU A 246 -10.18 5.67 20.51
C LEU A 246 -9.29 6.04 21.72
N LYS A 247 -8.50 7.12 21.61
CA LYS A 247 -7.60 7.62 22.66
C LYS A 247 -6.64 6.57 23.22
N VAL A 248 -6.22 5.61 22.39
CA VAL A 248 -5.32 4.53 22.80
C VAL A 248 -3.89 5.06 22.90
N ARG A 249 -3.28 4.98 24.08
CA ARG A 249 -1.90 5.39 24.30
C ARG A 249 -0.91 4.38 23.72
N ARG A 250 0.14 4.85 23.05
CA ARG A 250 1.30 4.04 22.66
C ARG A 250 2.02 3.54 23.91
N ARG A 251 2.39 2.26 23.95
CA ARG A 251 2.98 1.60 25.13
C ARG A 251 4.40 1.08 24.91
N ALA A 252 4.80 0.86 23.65
CA ALA A 252 6.06 0.20 23.30
C ALA A 252 7.28 0.87 23.96
N ARG A 253 7.43 2.20 23.82
CA ARG A 253 8.52 2.96 24.45
C ARG A 253 8.63 2.76 25.97
N GLN A 254 7.54 2.96 26.70
CA GLN A 254 7.55 2.85 28.17
C GLN A 254 7.89 1.43 28.65
N LEU A 255 7.46 0.41 27.91
CA LEU A 255 7.79 -0.99 28.21
C LEU A 255 9.25 -1.29 27.88
N HIS A 256 9.74 -0.77 26.75
CA HIS A 256 11.13 -0.89 26.33
C HIS A 256 12.10 -0.29 27.35
N ASP A 257 11.85 0.94 27.79
CA ASP A 257 12.70 1.63 28.78
C ASP A 257 12.73 0.86 30.11
N ARG A 258 11.59 0.27 30.51
CA ARG A 258 11.50 -0.59 31.70
C ARG A 258 12.31 -1.88 31.55
N LEU A 259 12.23 -2.56 30.41
CA LEU A 259 13.02 -3.78 30.18
C LEU A 259 14.52 -3.49 30.14
N GLN A 260 14.93 -2.38 29.51
CA GLN A 260 16.33 -1.96 29.51
C GLN A 260 16.85 -1.72 30.93
N GLU A 261 16.05 -1.06 31.77
CA GLU A 261 16.43 -0.81 33.17
C GLU A 261 16.53 -2.11 33.98
N GLN A 262 15.58 -3.04 33.82
CA GLN A 262 15.62 -4.35 34.48
C GLN A 262 16.84 -5.18 34.06
N TRP A 263 17.21 -5.11 32.77
CA TRP A 263 18.40 -5.75 32.23
C TRP A 263 19.66 -5.18 32.88
N ARG A 264 19.78 -3.84 32.98
CA ARG A 264 20.91 -3.17 33.65
C ARG A 264 21.03 -3.55 35.14
N GLN A 265 19.89 -3.79 35.79
CA GLN A 265 19.83 -4.20 37.19
C GLN A 265 20.06 -5.71 37.41
N ASN A 266 20.36 -6.50 36.36
CA ASN A 266 20.50 -7.96 36.41
C ASN A 266 19.33 -8.66 37.12
N ARG A 267 18.11 -8.14 36.96
CA ARG A 267 16.93 -8.78 37.56
C ARG A 267 16.60 -10.06 36.79
N PRO A 268 16.49 -11.22 37.46
CA PRO A 268 16.07 -12.45 36.80
C PRO A 268 14.61 -12.31 36.35
N ASN A 269 14.38 -12.36 35.04
CA ASN A 269 13.05 -12.41 34.44
C ASN A 269 12.95 -13.65 33.53
N PRO A 270 12.23 -14.70 33.93
CA PRO A 270 12.09 -15.92 33.14
C PRO A 270 11.25 -15.71 31.86
N LEU A 271 10.52 -14.60 31.75
CA LEU A 271 9.66 -14.25 30.60
C LEU A 271 10.28 -13.20 29.68
N LEU A 272 11.55 -12.83 29.90
CA LEU A 272 12.20 -11.73 29.21
C LEU A 272 12.11 -11.82 27.68
N ALA A 273 12.28 -13.02 27.11
CA ALA A 273 12.15 -13.23 25.67
C ALA A 273 10.75 -12.90 25.14
N ASN A 274 9.70 -13.28 25.86
CA ASN A 274 8.32 -12.98 25.49
C ASN A 274 8.00 -11.49 25.61
N ASP A 275 8.55 -10.82 26.62
CA ASP A 275 8.36 -9.39 26.82
C ASP A 275 8.98 -8.59 25.66
N TRP A 276 10.20 -8.95 25.22
CA TRP A 276 10.84 -8.33 24.05
C TRP A 276 10.07 -8.60 22.75
N LEU A 277 9.64 -9.84 22.51
CA LEU A 277 8.80 -10.17 21.35
C LEU A 277 7.50 -9.36 21.33
N SER A 278 6.86 -9.22 22.48
CA SER A 278 5.62 -8.44 22.60
C SER A 278 5.85 -6.97 22.29
N ILE A 279 6.95 -6.39 22.76
CA ILE A 279 7.28 -4.99 22.51
C ILE A 279 7.60 -4.73 21.04
N TYR A 280 8.32 -5.63 20.35
CA TYR A 280 8.62 -5.47 18.93
C TYR A 280 7.39 -5.60 18.03
N ALA A 281 6.35 -6.31 18.49
CA ALA A 281 5.09 -6.46 17.77
C ALA A 281 4.09 -5.30 18.01
N MET A 282 4.31 -4.47 19.03
CA MET A 282 3.43 -3.35 19.42
C MET A 282 3.80 -2.04 18.72
#